data_AF-A0A1A6A4Z2-F1
#
_entry.id   AF-A0A1A6A4Z2-F1
#
_cell.length_a   1.000
_cell.length_b   1.000
_cell.length_c   1.000
_cell.angle_alpha   90.00
_cell.angle_beta   90.00
_cell.angle_gamma   90.00
#
_symmetry.space_group_name_H-M   'P 1'
#
loop_
_entity.id
_entity.type
_entity.pdbx_description
1 polymer ?
#
loop_
_entity_poly.entity_id
_entity_poly.type
_entity_poly.pdbx_seq_one_letter_code
_entity_poly.pdbx_strand_id
1 'polypeptide(L)'
;MSNPPPAKRARASAATDDAHHSANPDFLAEALQHLPPQHLKGLITQTFLRHPDALIPSLAERSKAPARNFDHLSKSCWKELNITHKRLSLSQQYQISGEVSEVLESACGTILKGVTESPRYESKLSGLETLRKISKSILLCDLGQIRHEIMGGGSQTIDVISNAMVSILNTLNDGEREKFGQEEELIKGIKWVNNEMERYSIEEYAKVVAILDGMLGI
;
A
#
# COMPACT_ATOMS: atom_id res chain seq x y z
N MET A 1 -59.58 -61.98 -32.26
CA MET A 1 -58.80 -61.64 -31.05
C MET A 1 -58.13 -60.31 -31.33
N SER A 2 -58.64 -59.23 -30.75
CA SER A 2 -58.23 -57.86 -31.08
C SER A 2 -57.93 -57.10 -29.79
N ASN A 3 -56.66 -56.80 -29.56
CA ASN A 3 -56.18 -56.11 -28.37
C ASN A 3 -56.51 -54.60 -28.40
N PRO A 4 -56.77 -53.98 -27.24
CA PRO A 4 -57.15 -52.58 -27.13
C PRO A 4 -55.96 -51.62 -27.36
N PRO A 5 -56.23 -50.35 -27.76
CA PRO A 5 -55.21 -49.37 -28.12
C PRO A 5 -54.45 -48.80 -26.90
N PRO A 6 -53.19 -48.36 -27.09
CA PRO A 6 -52.28 -47.99 -26.01
C PRO A 6 -52.58 -46.61 -25.39
N ALA A 7 -52.24 -46.51 -24.10
CA ALA A 7 -52.52 -45.41 -23.18
C ALA A 7 -51.85 -44.07 -23.52
N LYS A 8 -52.55 -42.97 -23.18
CA LYS A 8 -52.09 -41.57 -23.17
C LYS A 8 -50.74 -41.43 -22.45
N ARG A 9 -49.69 -41.03 -23.17
CA ARG A 9 -48.42 -40.55 -22.58
C ARG A 9 -48.57 -39.10 -22.11
N ALA A 10 -48.30 -38.86 -20.83
CA ALA A 10 -48.16 -37.53 -20.26
C ALA A 10 -46.93 -36.81 -20.85
N ARG A 11 -47.09 -35.55 -21.26
CA ARG A 11 -45.99 -34.66 -21.62
C ARG A 11 -45.23 -34.32 -20.33
N ALA A 12 -44.02 -34.83 -20.17
CA ALA A 12 -43.05 -34.26 -19.25
C ALA A 12 -42.54 -32.95 -19.88
N SER A 13 -42.89 -31.83 -19.28
CA SER A 13 -42.27 -30.54 -19.59
C SER A 13 -40.82 -30.58 -19.13
N ALA A 14 -39.89 -30.53 -20.07
CA ALA A 14 -38.51 -30.19 -19.79
C ALA A 14 -38.48 -28.72 -19.37
N ALA A 15 -38.48 -28.47 -18.06
CA ALA A 15 -38.04 -27.21 -17.51
C ALA A 15 -36.52 -27.16 -17.73
N THR A 16 -36.10 -26.36 -18.70
CA THR A 16 -34.73 -25.90 -18.81
C THR A 16 -34.47 -24.99 -17.61
N ASP A 17 -33.77 -25.51 -16.61
CA ASP A 17 -33.10 -24.73 -15.57
C ASP A 17 -32.01 -23.89 -16.24
N ASP A 18 -32.40 -22.75 -16.81
CA ASP A 18 -31.47 -21.65 -17.05
C ASP A 18 -31.18 -20.99 -15.69
N ALA A 19 -30.26 -21.61 -14.95
CA ALA A 19 -29.66 -21.02 -13.77
C ALA A 19 -28.82 -19.81 -14.19
N HIS A 20 -29.47 -18.67 -14.38
CA HIS A 20 -28.82 -17.37 -14.28
C HIS A 20 -28.27 -17.25 -12.86
N HIS A 21 -27.01 -17.63 -12.65
CA HIS A 21 -26.25 -17.22 -11.49
C HIS A 21 -26.25 -15.69 -11.46
N SER A 22 -27.05 -15.11 -10.58
CA SER A 22 -27.01 -13.67 -10.31
C SER A 22 -25.58 -13.34 -9.91
N ALA A 23 -24.93 -12.44 -10.64
CA ALA A 23 -23.59 -11.96 -10.30
C ALA A 23 -23.64 -11.35 -8.89
N ASN A 24 -23.15 -12.09 -7.89
CA ASN A 24 -23.01 -11.56 -6.54
C ASN A 24 -21.72 -10.71 -6.50
N PRO A 25 -21.82 -9.38 -6.36
CA PRO A 25 -20.66 -8.50 -6.35
C PRO A 25 -19.72 -8.77 -5.18
N ASP A 26 -20.23 -9.25 -4.03
CA ASP A 26 -19.42 -9.56 -2.86
C ASP A 26 -18.56 -10.81 -3.10
N PHE A 27 -19.13 -11.83 -3.75
CA PHE A 27 -18.38 -13.02 -4.16
C PHE A 27 -17.28 -12.68 -5.18
N LEU A 28 -17.57 -11.78 -6.12
CA LEU A 28 -16.56 -11.31 -7.07
C LEU A 28 -15.43 -10.56 -6.36
N ALA A 29 -15.76 -9.66 -5.41
CA ALA A 29 -14.78 -8.90 -4.66
C ALA A 29 -13.87 -9.82 -3.82
N GLU A 30 -14.43 -10.84 -3.17
CA GLU A 30 -13.68 -11.84 -2.41
C GLU A 30 -12.80 -12.71 -3.33
N ALA A 31 -13.34 -13.20 -4.45
CA ALA A 31 -12.58 -13.99 -5.41
C ALA A 31 -11.38 -13.21 -5.99
N LEU A 32 -11.55 -11.90 -6.26
CA LEU A 32 -10.48 -11.04 -6.76
C LEU A 32 -9.32 -10.87 -5.76
N GLN A 33 -9.55 -11.00 -4.45
CA GLN A 33 -8.49 -10.91 -3.44
C GLN A 33 -7.56 -12.14 -3.43
N HIS A 34 -8.07 -13.30 -3.83
CA HIS A 34 -7.32 -14.56 -3.81
C HIS A 34 -6.75 -14.95 -5.19
N LEU A 35 -7.06 -14.18 -6.23
CA LEU A 35 -6.60 -14.43 -7.59
C LEU A 35 -5.11 -14.09 -7.75
N PRO A 36 -4.28 -15.01 -8.30
CA PRO A 36 -2.89 -14.68 -8.59
C PRO A 36 -2.79 -13.49 -9.57
N PRO A 37 -1.80 -12.59 -9.40
CA PRO A 37 -1.69 -11.37 -10.21
C PRO A 37 -1.66 -11.62 -11.73
N GLN A 38 -1.08 -12.74 -12.17
CA GLN A 38 -1.04 -13.11 -13.58
C GLN A 38 -2.44 -13.44 -14.14
N HIS A 39 -3.25 -14.16 -13.38
CA HIS A 39 -4.62 -14.48 -13.75
C HIS A 39 -5.50 -13.22 -13.74
N LEU A 40 -5.33 -12.35 -12.74
CA LEU A 40 -6.02 -11.06 -12.69
C LEU A 40 -5.69 -10.20 -13.91
N LYS A 41 -4.40 -10.10 -14.29
CA LYS A 41 -3.97 -9.39 -15.49
C LYS A 41 -4.60 -9.99 -16.75
N GLY A 42 -4.64 -11.31 -16.85
CA GLY A 42 -5.30 -12.03 -17.95
C GLY A 42 -6.79 -11.69 -18.05
N LEU A 43 -7.51 -11.74 -16.93
CA LEU A 43 -8.93 -11.40 -16.85
C LEU A 43 -9.18 -9.95 -17.24
N ILE A 44 -8.43 -9.00 -16.70
CA ILE A 44 -8.57 -7.56 -17.05
C ILE A 44 -8.30 -7.36 -18.55
N THR A 45 -7.28 -8.01 -19.11
CA THR A 45 -6.96 -7.91 -20.53
C THR A 45 -8.10 -8.46 -21.40
N GLN A 46 -8.65 -9.62 -21.04
CA GLN A 46 -9.79 -10.20 -21.75
C GLN A 46 -11.04 -9.32 -21.65
N THR A 47 -11.33 -8.78 -20.47
CA THR A 47 -12.46 -7.85 -20.26
C THR A 47 -12.26 -6.56 -21.06
N PHE A 48 -11.04 -6.03 -21.12
CA PHE A 48 -10.71 -4.85 -21.93
C PHE A 48 -10.93 -5.10 -23.42
N LEU A 49 -10.54 -6.28 -23.92
CA LEU A 49 -10.76 -6.64 -25.33
C LEU A 49 -12.24 -6.82 -25.68
N ARG A 50 -13.07 -7.28 -24.73
CA ARG A 50 -14.51 -7.50 -24.95
C ARG A 50 -15.37 -6.26 -24.72
N HIS A 51 -15.01 -5.43 -23.74
CA HIS A 51 -15.77 -4.27 -23.31
C HIS A 51 -14.84 -3.08 -23.05
N PRO A 52 -14.15 -2.56 -24.08
CA PRO A 52 -13.24 -1.42 -23.93
C PRO A 52 -13.96 -0.20 -23.36
N ASP A 53 -15.21 0.03 -23.76
CA ASP A 53 -16.03 1.16 -23.35
C ASP A 53 -16.34 1.20 -21.85
N ALA A 54 -16.29 0.06 -21.17
CA ALA A 54 -16.53 -0.03 -19.73
C ALA A 54 -15.26 0.30 -18.90
N LEU A 55 -14.06 0.11 -19.47
CA LEU A 55 -12.79 0.27 -18.75
C LEU A 55 -12.03 1.53 -19.14
N ILE A 56 -12.12 1.98 -20.40
CA ILE A 56 -11.43 3.18 -20.88
C ILE A 56 -11.81 4.44 -20.08
N PRO A 57 -13.09 4.73 -19.79
CA PRO A 57 -13.45 5.91 -19.00
C PRO A 57 -12.83 5.87 -17.61
N SER A 58 -12.92 4.74 -16.91
CA SER A 58 -12.35 4.55 -15.57
C SER A 58 -10.83 4.70 -15.55
N LEU A 59 -10.13 4.17 -16.56
CA LEU A 59 -8.68 4.33 -16.70
C LEU A 59 -8.30 5.78 -17.05
N ALA A 60 -9.10 6.45 -17.88
CA ALA A 60 -8.91 7.84 -18.25
C ALA A 60 -9.19 8.81 -17.09
N GLU A 61 -10.17 8.51 -16.24
CA GLU A 61 -10.44 9.26 -15.01
C GLU A 61 -9.31 9.08 -14.02
N ARG A 62 -8.84 7.84 -13.82
CA ARG A 62 -7.71 7.55 -12.94
C ARG A 62 -6.44 8.27 -13.40
N SER A 63 -6.15 8.29 -14.70
CA SER A 63 -4.96 9.00 -15.22
C SER A 63 -5.05 10.52 -15.05
N LYS A 64 -6.25 11.09 -14.93
CA LYS A 64 -6.48 12.52 -14.62
C LYS A 64 -6.33 12.87 -13.15
N ALA A 65 -6.23 11.89 -12.25
CA ALA A 65 -6.07 12.18 -10.82
C ALA A 65 -4.83 13.07 -10.59
N PRO A 66 -4.96 14.13 -9.77
CA PRO A 66 -3.87 15.06 -9.53
C PRO A 66 -2.75 14.40 -8.73
N ALA A 67 -1.55 14.96 -8.85
CA ALA A 67 -0.45 14.63 -7.95
C ALA A 67 -0.81 15.01 -6.52
N ARG A 68 -0.42 14.19 -5.55
CA ARG A 68 -0.63 14.43 -4.13
C ARG A 68 0.68 14.78 -3.45
N ASN A 69 0.61 15.74 -2.53
CA ASN A 69 1.74 16.17 -1.72
C ASN A 69 1.49 15.82 -0.25
N PHE A 70 2.45 15.09 0.34
CA PHE A 70 2.36 14.56 1.70
C PHE A 70 3.29 15.27 2.70
N ASP A 71 4.01 16.32 2.30
CA ASP A 71 5.03 16.99 3.13
C ASP A 71 4.47 17.48 4.48
N HIS A 72 3.20 17.88 4.50
CA HIS A 72 2.50 18.29 5.72
C HIS A 72 2.45 17.19 6.78
N LEU A 73 2.39 15.91 6.40
CA LEU A 73 2.41 14.78 7.33
C LEU A 73 3.76 14.66 8.03
N SER A 74 4.88 14.85 7.31
CA SER A 74 6.21 14.83 7.94
C SER A 74 6.37 15.92 9.00
N LYS A 75 5.81 17.11 8.76
CA LYS A 75 5.80 18.23 9.72
C LYS A 75 4.97 17.92 10.95
N SER A 76 3.78 17.32 10.77
CA SER A 76 2.92 16.89 11.87
C SER A 76 3.59 15.81 12.72
N CYS A 77 4.15 14.77 12.10
CA CYS A 77 4.89 13.72 12.80
C CYS A 77 6.11 14.26 13.55
N TRP A 78 6.88 15.16 12.92
CA TRP A 78 8.01 15.80 13.58
C TRP A 78 7.57 16.60 14.82
N LYS A 79 6.49 17.38 14.71
CA LYS A 79 5.93 18.13 15.84
C LYS A 79 5.49 17.18 16.96
N GLU A 80 4.86 16.07 16.62
CA GLU A 80 4.40 15.09 17.61
C GLU A 80 5.57 14.45 18.36
N LEU A 81 6.58 13.99 17.63
CA LEU A 81 7.80 13.40 18.20
C LEU A 81 8.61 14.39 19.02
N ASN A 82 8.78 15.61 18.52
CA ASN A 82 9.81 16.51 19.02
C ASN A 82 9.27 17.69 19.80
N ILE A 83 8.00 18.07 19.70
CA ILE A 83 7.48 19.29 20.37
C ILE A 83 6.42 18.95 21.40
N THR A 84 5.39 18.18 21.03
CA THR A 84 4.18 17.99 21.83
C THR A 84 4.49 17.51 23.24
N HIS A 85 5.44 16.57 23.38
CA HIS A 85 5.68 15.83 24.62
C HIS A 85 6.95 16.25 25.38
N LYS A 86 7.60 17.37 25.00
CA LYS A 86 8.91 17.78 25.56
C LYS A 86 8.96 17.93 27.08
N ARG A 87 7.83 18.24 27.72
CA ARG A 87 7.76 18.52 29.16
C ARG A 87 7.36 17.30 30.00
N LEU A 88 7.11 16.16 29.37
CA LEU A 88 6.70 14.95 30.07
C LEU A 88 7.88 14.25 30.75
N SER A 89 7.63 13.70 31.93
CA SER A 89 8.57 12.79 32.60
C SER A 89 8.72 11.49 31.82
N LEU A 90 9.78 10.71 32.08
CA LEU A 90 10.04 9.44 31.39
C LEU A 90 8.87 8.45 31.50
N SER A 91 8.25 8.34 32.68
CA SER A 91 7.08 7.46 32.89
C SER A 91 5.88 7.90 32.05
N GLN A 92 5.64 9.21 31.95
CA GLN A 92 4.60 9.74 31.08
C GLN A 92 4.93 9.54 29.60
N GLN A 93 6.20 9.70 29.20
CA GLN A 93 6.65 9.43 27.83
C GLN A 93 6.45 7.97 27.43
N TYR A 94 6.64 7.03 28.34
CA TYR A 94 6.32 5.62 28.10
C TYR A 94 4.81 5.41 27.89
N GLN A 95 3.96 6.07 28.68
CA GLN A 95 2.50 5.92 28.54
C GLN A 95 1.98 6.44 27.20
N ILE A 96 2.57 7.51 26.66
CA ILE A 96 2.12 8.12 25.40
C ILE A 96 2.82 7.58 24.16
N SER A 97 3.81 6.69 24.30
CA SER A 97 4.60 6.20 23.15
C SER A 97 3.74 5.40 22.15
N GLY A 98 2.71 4.70 22.65
CA GLY A 98 1.71 4.03 21.82
C GLY A 98 0.91 5.02 20.99
N GLU A 99 0.41 6.09 21.59
CA GLU A 99 -0.32 7.15 20.87
C GLU A 99 0.55 7.82 19.81
N VAL A 100 1.83 8.07 20.12
CA VAL A 100 2.79 8.61 19.13
C VAL A 100 3.00 7.62 17.98
N SER A 101 3.13 6.32 18.28
CA SER A 101 3.25 5.27 17.26
C SER A 101 2.03 5.26 16.33
N GLU A 102 0.82 5.32 16.89
CA GLU A 102 -0.43 5.37 16.11
C GLU A 102 -0.49 6.59 15.18
N VAL A 103 -0.02 7.76 15.62
CA VAL A 103 0.05 8.95 14.76
C VAL A 103 0.98 8.74 13.57
N LEU A 104 2.14 8.11 13.79
CA LEU A 104 3.12 7.83 12.75
C LEU A 104 2.59 6.78 11.76
N GLU A 105 1.97 5.72 12.26
CA GLU A 105 1.40 4.65 11.46
C GLU A 105 0.19 5.14 10.64
N SER A 106 -0.66 5.99 11.23
CA SER A 106 -1.77 6.66 10.54
C SER A 106 -1.29 7.56 9.40
N ALA A 107 -0.19 8.30 9.61
CA ALA A 107 0.44 9.06 8.53
C ALA A 107 0.92 8.14 7.39
N CYS A 108 1.51 6.99 7.71
CA CYS A 108 1.92 5.99 6.71
C CYS A 108 0.72 5.45 5.91
N GLY A 109 -0.36 5.09 6.61
CA GLY A 109 -1.60 4.64 5.97
C GLY A 109 -2.21 5.70 5.04
N THR A 110 -2.17 6.97 5.45
CA THR A 110 -2.64 8.10 4.64
C THR A 110 -1.79 8.28 3.37
N ILE A 111 -0.46 8.17 3.49
CA ILE A 111 0.46 8.23 2.35
C ILE A 111 0.17 7.09 1.37
N LEU A 112 0.10 5.85 1.85
CA LEU A 112 -0.15 4.67 1.01
C LEU A 112 -1.48 4.75 0.27
N LYS A 113 -2.55 5.14 0.97
CA LYS A 113 -3.86 5.36 0.37
C LYS A 113 -3.77 6.43 -0.71
N GLY A 114 -3.12 7.56 -0.43
CA GLY A 114 -2.97 8.65 -1.39
C GLY A 114 -2.15 8.28 -2.62
N VAL A 115 -1.08 7.50 -2.46
CA VAL A 115 -0.28 6.99 -3.58
C VAL A 115 -1.07 5.97 -4.40
N THR A 116 -1.87 5.11 -3.77
CA THR A 116 -2.70 4.13 -4.48
C THR A 116 -3.79 4.81 -5.33
N GLU A 117 -4.40 5.86 -4.78
CA GLU A 117 -5.45 6.66 -5.42
C GLU A 117 -4.92 7.56 -6.55
N SER A 118 -3.61 7.87 -6.58
CA SER A 118 -3.00 8.73 -7.60
C SER A 118 -1.92 7.98 -8.37
N PRO A 119 -2.12 7.65 -9.66
CA PRO A 119 -1.12 6.94 -10.46
C PRO A 119 0.10 7.81 -10.82
N ARG A 120 0.13 9.07 -10.38
CA ARG A 120 1.16 10.06 -10.70
C ARG A 120 2.48 9.70 -10.02
N TYR A 121 3.56 9.77 -10.78
CA TYR A 121 4.92 9.54 -10.28
C TYR A 121 5.27 10.54 -9.15
N GLU A 122 4.82 11.77 -9.28
CA GLU A 122 5.01 12.84 -8.30
C GLU A 122 4.41 12.49 -6.92
N SER A 123 3.29 11.77 -6.90
CA SER A 123 2.68 11.27 -5.67
C SER A 123 3.57 10.22 -5.00
N LYS A 124 4.14 9.29 -5.78
CA LYS A 124 5.05 8.25 -5.29
C LYS A 124 6.31 8.88 -4.69
N LEU A 125 6.92 9.84 -5.41
CA LEU A 125 8.07 10.60 -4.91
C LEU A 125 7.76 11.36 -3.63
N SER A 126 6.64 12.10 -3.61
CA SER A 126 6.23 12.82 -2.39
C SER A 126 6.02 11.87 -1.22
N GLY A 127 5.45 10.68 -1.46
CA GLY A 127 5.27 9.65 -0.46
C GLY A 127 6.59 9.13 0.10
N LEU A 128 7.53 8.75 -0.78
CA LEU A 128 8.85 8.25 -0.38
C LEU A 128 9.67 9.28 0.40
N GLU A 129 9.72 10.53 -0.08
CA GLU A 129 10.43 11.60 0.63
C GLU A 129 9.79 11.92 1.99
N THR A 130 8.47 11.88 2.09
CA THR A 130 7.75 12.10 3.36
C THR A 130 8.03 10.96 4.34
N LEU A 131 7.99 9.70 3.91
CA LEU A 131 8.32 8.55 4.76
C LEU A 131 9.78 8.61 5.23
N ARG A 132 10.73 8.93 4.33
CA ARG A 132 12.14 9.15 4.70
C ARG A 132 12.30 10.25 5.75
N LYS A 133 11.59 11.38 5.61
CA LYS A 133 11.58 12.48 6.60
C LYS A 133 11.03 12.03 7.95
N ILE A 134 9.97 11.22 7.96
CA ILE A 134 9.39 10.66 9.19
C ILE A 134 10.42 9.74 9.87
N SER A 135 11.03 8.79 9.15
CA SER A 135 12.08 7.91 9.70
C SER A 135 13.25 8.71 10.27
N LYS A 136 13.70 9.75 9.55
CA LYS A 136 14.74 10.67 10.05
C LYS A 136 14.32 11.40 11.33
N SER A 137 13.05 11.79 11.45
CA SER A 137 12.53 12.46 12.64
C SER A 137 12.47 11.54 13.86
N ILE A 138 12.24 10.25 13.66
CA ILE A 138 12.31 9.22 14.72
C ILE A 138 13.75 9.08 15.20
N LEU A 139 14.70 8.89 14.27
CA LEU A 139 16.14 8.77 14.58
C LEU A 139 16.67 9.96 15.37
N LEU A 140 16.25 11.17 14.98
CA LEU A 140 16.67 12.43 15.60
C LEU A 140 15.78 12.88 16.76
N CYS A 141 14.88 12.02 17.24
CA CYS A 141 13.99 12.35 18.35
C CYS A 141 14.81 12.51 19.65
N ASP A 142 14.75 13.70 20.26
CA ASP A 142 15.45 14.00 21.51
C ASP A 142 14.81 13.34 22.75
N LEU A 143 13.56 12.89 22.63
CA LEU A 143 12.82 12.23 23.71
C LEU A 143 13.17 10.75 23.75
N GLY A 144 14.24 10.44 24.50
CA GLY A 144 14.87 9.11 24.51
C GLY A 144 13.92 7.95 24.80
N GLN A 145 12.95 8.12 25.73
CA GLN A 145 11.98 7.05 26.02
C GLN A 145 11.04 6.82 24.83
N ILE A 146 10.46 7.88 24.25
CA ILE A 146 9.59 7.76 23.07
C ILE A 146 10.35 7.11 21.91
N ARG A 147 11.58 7.58 21.66
CA ARG A 147 12.43 7.02 20.61
C ARG A 147 12.68 5.53 20.83
N HIS A 148 13.04 5.13 22.05
CA HIS A 148 13.26 3.73 22.41
C HIS A 148 12.02 2.86 22.12
N GLU A 149 10.84 3.31 22.57
CA GLU A 149 9.60 2.55 22.36
C GLU A 149 9.25 2.39 20.88
N ILE A 150 9.42 3.45 20.07
CA ILE A 150 9.14 3.42 18.63
C ILE A 150 10.14 2.55 17.87
N MET A 151 11.40 2.57 18.28
CA MET A 151 12.50 1.90 17.56
C MET A 151 12.70 0.43 17.96
N GLY A 152 12.27 0.01 19.16
CA GLY A 152 12.51 -1.36 19.61
C GLY A 152 11.74 -1.80 20.86
N GLY A 153 10.98 -0.93 21.54
CA GLY A 153 10.19 -1.27 22.73
C GLY A 153 8.88 -2.03 22.47
N GLY A 154 8.77 -2.73 21.34
CA GLY A 154 7.58 -3.50 20.97
C GLY A 154 6.63 -2.82 19.98
N SER A 155 6.93 -1.59 19.55
CA SER A 155 6.22 -0.94 18.44
C SER A 155 6.56 -1.58 17.09
N GLN A 156 5.60 -1.60 16.17
CA GLN A 156 5.79 -2.03 14.78
C GLN A 156 6.04 -0.85 13.83
N THR A 157 6.16 0.38 14.36
CA THR A 157 6.18 1.60 13.55
C THR A 157 7.29 1.61 12.47
N ILE A 158 8.51 1.14 12.79
CA ILE A 158 9.58 1.09 11.77
C ILE A 158 9.27 0.06 10.67
N ASP A 159 8.71 -1.10 11.04
CA ASP A 159 8.28 -2.11 10.07
C ASP A 159 7.16 -1.59 9.17
N VAL A 160 6.18 -0.87 9.73
CA VAL A 160 5.09 -0.22 9.00
C VAL A 160 5.62 0.81 8.00
N ILE A 161 6.53 1.70 8.44
CA ILE A 161 7.12 2.73 7.58
C ILE A 161 7.90 2.08 6.43
N SER A 162 8.75 1.10 6.74
CA SER A 162 9.59 0.43 5.75
C SER A 162 8.75 -0.40 4.77
N ASN A 163 7.71 -1.11 5.22
CA ASN A 163 6.74 -1.79 4.36
C ASN A 163 5.98 -0.81 3.45
N ALA A 164 5.66 0.39 3.94
CA ALA A 164 5.02 1.41 3.12
C ALA A 164 5.95 1.88 2.00
N MET A 165 7.23 2.12 2.31
CA MET A 165 8.23 2.48 1.30
C MET A 165 8.43 1.39 0.26
N VAL A 166 8.58 0.13 0.69
CA VAL A 166 8.63 -1.05 -0.20
C VAL A 166 7.41 -1.11 -1.11
N SER A 167 6.23 -0.92 -0.55
CA SER A 167 4.98 -0.96 -1.30
C SER A 167 4.94 0.11 -2.39
N ILE A 168 5.39 1.34 -2.09
CA ILE A 168 5.48 2.42 -3.09
C ILE A 168 6.53 2.09 -4.16
N LEU A 169 7.73 1.64 -3.77
CA LEU A 169 8.80 1.28 -4.71
C LEU A 169 8.36 0.18 -5.69
N ASN A 170 7.63 -0.82 -5.21
CA ASN A 170 7.10 -1.90 -6.04
C ASN A 170 6.04 -1.44 -7.06
N THR A 171 5.47 -0.24 -6.90
CA THR A 171 4.52 0.34 -7.87
C THR A 171 5.20 1.14 -8.98
N LEU A 172 6.53 1.34 -8.93
CA LEU A 172 7.27 2.05 -9.96
C LEU A 172 7.42 1.17 -11.21
N ASN A 173 6.91 1.67 -12.34
CA ASN A 173 7.16 1.07 -13.65
C ASN A 173 8.56 1.40 -14.16
N ASP A 174 9.04 0.69 -15.19
CA ASP A 174 10.44 0.80 -15.66
C ASP A 174 10.88 2.25 -15.96
N GLY A 175 10.03 3.06 -16.60
CA GLY A 175 10.34 4.47 -16.88
C GLY A 175 10.32 5.35 -15.63
N GLU A 176 9.50 5.02 -14.63
CA GLU A 176 9.56 5.68 -13.31
C GLU A 176 10.78 5.24 -12.50
N ARG A 177 11.24 4.00 -12.64
CA ARG A 177 12.46 3.49 -11.99
C ARG A 177 13.70 4.22 -12.53
N GLU A 178 13.79 4.39 -13.84
CA GLU A 178 14.85 5.15 -14.48
C GLU A 178 14.89 6.61 -13.98
N LYS A 179 13.73 7.27 -13.95
CA LYS A 179 13.60 8.63 -13.39
C LYS A 179 13.99 8.66 -11.92
N PHE A 180 13.55 7.69 -11.14
CA PHE A 180 13.86 7.58 -9.72
C PHE A 180 15.36 7.41 -9.48
N GLY A 181 16.07 6.69 -10.36
CA GLY A 181 17.53 6.59 -10.29
C GLY A 181 18.29 7.90 -10.39
N GLN A 182 17.64 8.98 -10.88
CA GLN A 182 18.19 10.33 -10.92
C GLN A 182 17.92 11.12 -9.63
N GLU A 183 17.08 10.62 -8.72
CA GLU A 183 16.72 11.27 -7.45
C GLU A 183 17.80 11.00 -6.38
N GLU A 184 19.04 11.41 -6.67
CA GLU A 184 20.21 11.07 -5.86
C GLU A 184 20.06 11.44 -4.38
N GLU A 185 19.50 12.61 -4.08
CA GLU A 185 19.39 13.11 -2.71
C GLU A 185 18.36 12.32 -1.89
N LEU A 186 17.26 11.89 -2.52
CA LEU A 186 16.29 10.99 -1.89
C LEU A 186 16.95 9.63 -1.63
N ILE A 187 17.63 9.06 -2.63
CA ILE A 187 18.31 7.76 -2.50
C ILE A 187 19.37 7.79 -1.39
N LYS A 188 20.28 8.78 -1.40
CA LYS A 188 21.29 8.99 -0.36
C LYS A 188 20.63 9.16 1.01
N GLY A 189 19.53 9.91 1.07
CA GLY A 189 18.78 10.12 2.29
C GLY A 189 18.15 8.83 2.85
N ILE A 190 17.62 7.95 2.00
CA ILE A 190 17.10 6.64 2.41
C ILE A 190 18.23 5.74 2.91
N LYS A 191 19.35 5.67 2.19
CA LYS A 191 20.54 4.90 2.61
C LYS A 191 21.11 5.41 3.93
N TRP A 192 21.13 6.72 4.14
CA TRP A 192 21.53 7.31 5.41
C TRP A 192 20.61 6.86 6.56
N VAL A 193 19.28 6.88 6.36
CA VAL A 193 18.34 6.37 7.37
C VAL A 193 18.62 4.91 7.70
N ASN A 194 18.83 4.06 6.69
CA ASN A 194 19.19 2.65 6.92
C ASN A 194 20.43 2.50 7.80
N ASN A 195 21.52 3.19 7.43
CA ASN A 195 22.78 3.11 8.15
C ASN A 195 22.67 3.60 9.59
N GLU A 196 21.81 4.60 9.85
CA GLU A 196 21.54 5.03 11.23
C GLU A 196 20.67 4.01 11.98
N MET A 197 19.65 3.41 11.35
CA MET A 197 18.83 2.36 11.97
C MET A 197 19.67 1.12 12.35
N GLU A 198 20.62 0.71 11.50
CA GLU A 198 21.54 -0.40 11.79
C GLU A 198 22.37 -0.19 13.05
N ARG A 199 22.71 1.07 13.38
CA ARG A 199 23.43 1.40 14.64
C ARG A 199 22.59 1.10 15.90
N TYR A 200 21.28 1.00 15.74
CA TYR A 200 20.33 0.59 16.78
C TYR A 200 19.91 -0.88 16.65
N SER A 201 20.56 -1.66 15.77
CA SER A 201 20.22 -3.07 15.51
C SER A 201 18.80 -3.26 14.96
N ILE A 202 18.33 -2.31 14.16
CA ILE A 202 17.02 -2.33 13.50
C ILE A 202 17.24 -2.72 12.03
N GLU A 203 16.77 -3.90 11.65
CA GLU A 203 17.00 -4.51 10.34
C GLU A 203 15.80 -4.34 9.40
N GLU A 204 14.63 -3.97 9.92
CA GLU A 204 13.38 -3.84 9.18
C GLU A 204 13.51 -2.84 8.03
N TYR A 205 14.36 -1.83 8.16
CA TYR A 205 14.58 -0.83 7.12
C TYR A 205 15.46 -1.35 5.95
N ALA A 206 16.26 -2.40 6.17
CA ALA A 206 17.20 -2.93 5.17
C ALA A 206 16.50 -3.43 3.89
N LYS A 207 15.26 -3.93 4.01
CA LYS A 207 14.44 -4.34 2.87
C LYS A 207 14.15 -3.18 1.89
N VAL A 208 14.11 -1.93 2.37
CA VAL A 208 13.94 -0.76 1.49
C VAL A 208 15.17 -0.58 0.62
N VAL A 209 16.37 -0.67 1.21
CA VAL A 209 17.65 -0.55 0.50
C VAL A 209 17.85 -1.70 -0.47
N ALA A 210 17.51 -2.94 -0.08
CA ALA A 210 17.59 -4.09 -0.97
C ALA A 210 16.77 -3.92 -2.26
N ILE A 211 15.57 -3.33 -2.17
CA ILE A 211 14.77 -3.00 -3.36
C ILE A 211 15.42 -1.90 -4.18
N LEU A 212 15.93 -0.85 -3.54
CA LEU A 212 16.61 0.23 -4.23
C LEU A 212 17.83 -0.25 -5.02
N ASP A 213 18.69 -1.04 -4.39
CA ASP A 213 19.91 -1.57 -5.02
C ASP A 213 19.56 -2.51 -6.18
N GLY A 214 18.59 -3.42 -5.98
CA GLY A 214 18.08 -4.29 -7.04
C GLY A 214 17.41 -3.52 -8.20
N MET A 215 16.81 -2.36 -7.95
CA MET A 215 16.22 -1.50 -8.98
C MET A 215 17.27 -0.72 -9.78
N LEU A 216 18.36 -0.30 -9.13
CA LEU A 216 19.40 0.53 -9.72
C LEU A 216 20.55 -0.28 -10.33
N GLY A 217 20.56 -1.60 -10.13
CA GLY A 217 21.63 -2.49 -10.59
C GLY A 217 22.95 -2.24 -9.85
N ILE A 218 22.86 -1.82 -8.58
CA ILE A 218 23.99 -1.50 -7.70
C ILE A 218 24.16 -2.64 -6.68
#